data_AF-A0A8K0DF54-F1
#
_entry.id   AF-A0A8K0DF54-F1
#
_cell.length_a   1.000
_cell.length_b   1.000
_cell.length_c   1.000
_cell.angle_alpha   90.00
_cell.angle_beta   90.00
_cell.angle_gamma   90.00
#
_symmetry.space_group_name_H-M   'P 1'
#
loop_
_entity.id
_entity.type
_entity.pdbx_description
1 polymer ?
#
loop_
_entity_poly.entity_id
_entity_poly.type
_entity_poly.pdbx_seq_one_letter_code
_entity_poly.pdbx_strand_id
1 'polypeptide(L)'
;MNQKIRTKRLPREKKRRYNKELLRKIEGELRKDKNGKIIVEENPILDRWQEYYSELLNNLEEEVEGDELQRNHHEQTAQNQREEEEQPPDKEDIEKIIKNFKNNKSPGNEGITSEMFKYRELELVKQMQKLIEEIWIQEQMPSEWTEATICPISKKGDSISKIG
;
A
#
# COMPACT_ATOMS: atom_id res chain seq x y z
N MET A 1 -28.18 -1.17 25.30
CA MET A 1 -28.43 -0.46 24.03
C MET A 1 -27.08 -0.05 23.44
N ASN A 2 -26.53 -0.83 22.51
CA ASN A 2 -25.23 -0.50 21.90
C ASN A 2 -25.45 0.13 20.53
N GLN A 3 -25.22 1.44 20.43
CA GLN A 3 -25.25 2.17 19.17
C GLN A 3 -23.94 1.92 18.42
N LYS A 4 -24.01 1.19 17.29
CA LYS A 4 -22.89 1.02 16.37
C LYS A 4 -22.62 2.36 15.66
N ILE A 5 -21.46 2.97 15.93
CA ILE A 5 -20.98 4.13 15.16
C ILE A 5 -20.63 3.63 13.76
N ARG A 6 -21.46 4.02 12.79
CA ARG A 6 -21.32 3.65 11.38
C ARG A 6 -20.42 4.67 10.69
N THR A 7 -19.14 4.37 10.53
CA THR A 7 -18.24 5.15 9.67
C THR A 7 -18.85 5.22 8.26
N LYS A 8 -19.24 6.41 7.80
CA LYS A 8 -19.86 6.60 6.49
C LYS A 8 -18.84 6.37 5.38
N ARG A 9 -18.72 5.13 4.89
CA ARG A 9 -17.99 4.82 3.66
C ARG A 9 -18.62 5.62 2.50
N LEU A 10 -17.82 6.46 1.85
CA LEU A 10 -18.27 7.18 0.66
C LEU A 10 -18.70 6.18 -0.43
N PRO A 11 -19.88 6.39 -1.06
CA PRO A 11 -20.32 5.58 -2.18
C PRO A 11 -19.24 5.50 -3.26
N ARG A 12 -19.08 4.33 -3.88
CA ARG A 12 -18.03 4.05 -4.89
C ARG A 12 -17.94 5.13 -5.96
N GLU A 13 -19.06 5.71 -6.36
CA GLU A 13 -19.14 6.79 -7.34
C GLU A 13 -18.60 8.14 -6.83
N LYS A 14 -18.90 8.51 -5.59
CA LYS A 14 -18.33 9.71 -4.95
C LYS A 14 -16.82 9.57 -4.76
N LYS A 15 -16.35 8.39 -4.32
CA LYS A 15 -14.91 8.07 -4.23
C LYS A 15 -14.25 8.09 -5.62
N ARG A 16 -14.94 7.61 -6.66
CA ARG A 16 -14.44 7.64 -8.04
C ARG A 16 -14.31 9.07 -8.57
N ARG A 17 -15.29 9.94 -8.30
CA ARG A 17 -15.28 11.36 -8.70
C ARG A 17 -14.19 12.15 -7.96
N TYR A 18 -14.09 11.97 -6.65
CA TYR A 18 -13.04 12.58 -5.83
C TYR A 18 -11.64 12.17 -6.32
N ASN A 19 -11.40 10.87 -6.52
CA ASN A 19 -10.12 10.39 -7.06
C ASN A 19 -9.84 10.87 -8.49
N LYS A 20 -10.87 11.22 -9.28
CA LYS A 20 -10.71 11.75 -10.64
C LYS A 20 -10.28 13.21 -10.63
N GLU A 21 -10.92 14.04 -9.81
CA GLU A 21 -10.53 15.45 -9.62
C GLU A 21 -9.13 15.54 -9.00
N LEU A 22 -8.81 14.64 -8.07
CA LEU A 22 -7.50 14.55 -7.44
C LEU A 22 -6.40 14.17 -8.45
N LEU A 23 -6.57 13.12 -9.26
CA LEU A 23 -5.56 12.72 -10.26
C LEU A 23 -5.33 13.79 -11.33
N ARG A 24 -6.41 14.45 -11.82
CA ARG A 24 -6.28 15.53 -12.81
C ARG A 24 -5.56 16.76 -12.25
N LYS A 25 -5.80 17.06 -10.97
CA LYS A 25 -5.12 18.13 -10.25
C LYS A 25 -3.64 17.79 -10.07
N ILE A 26 -3.34 16.56 -9.64
CA ILE A 26 -1.97 16.05 -9.48
C ILE A 26 -1.20 16.07 -10.80
N GLU A 27 -1.70 15.49 -11.89
CA GLU A 27 -0.95 15.46 -13.16
C GLU A 27 -0.67 16.88 -13.74
N GLY A 28 -1.59 17.82 -13.54
CA GLY A 28 -1.41 19.22 -13.94
C GLY A 28 -0.51 20.04 -13.00
N GLU A 29 -0.51 19.72 -11.71
CA GLU A 29 0.35 20.34 -10.69
C GLU A 29 1.76 19.75 -10.67
N LEU A 30 1.95 18.48 -11.03
CA LEU A 30 3.26 17.82 -11.13
C LEU A 30 4.01 18.13 -12.42
N ARG A 31 3.33 18.70 -13.41
CA ARG A 31 3.97 19.41 -14.53
C ARG A 31 4.34 20.84 -14.20
N LYS A 32 4.17 21.27 -12.96
CA LYS A 32 4.56 22.59 -12.48
C LYS A 32 5.48 22.46 -11.27
N ASP A 33 6.46 23.35 -11.18
CA ASP A 33 7.25 23.47 -9.95
C ASP A 33 6.38 24.06 -8.81
N LYS A 34 6.92 24.14 -7.60
CA LYS A 34 6.21 24.71 -6.43
C LYS A 34 5.82 26.18 -6.63
N ASN A 35 6.43 26.87 -7.59
CA ASN A 35 6.15 28.25 -7.95
C ASN A 35 5.10 28.37 -9.08
N GLY A 36 4.56 27.24 -9.56
CA GLY A 36 3.55 27.17 -10.61
C GLY A 36 4.10 27.27 -12.04
N LYS A 37 5.43 27.24 -12.23
CA LYS A 37 6.07 27.28 -13.55
C LYS A 37 6.04 25.90 -14.19
N ILE A 38 5.69 25.83 -15.47
CA ILE A 38 5.61 24.57 -16.21
C ILE A 38 7.01 23.98 -16.39
N ILE A 39 7.13 22.71 -16.02
CA ILE A 39 8.30 21.86 -16.23
C ILE A 39 8.06 21.02 -17.49
N VAL A 40 9.04 21.02 -18.38
CA VAL A 40 8.97 20.32 -19.68
C VAL A 40 10.04 19.23 -19.81
N GLU A 41 11.09 19.32 -18.99
CA GLU A 41 12.22 18.38 -18.98
C GLU A 41 11.94 17.18 -18.07
N GLU A 42 12.47 16.01 -18.45
CA GLU A 42 12.18 14.72 -17.79
C GLU A 42 12.72 14.63 -16.36
N ASN A 43 13.99 14.99 -16.13
CA ASN A 43 14.59 14.90 -14.78
C ASN A 43 13.88 15.81 -13.77
N PRO A 44 13.60 17.09 -14.06
CA PRO A 44 12.90 17.94 -13.10
C PRO A 44 11.43 17.53 -12.89
N ILE A 45 10.82 16.80 -13.84
CA ILE A 45 9.52 16.17 -13.61
C ILE A 45 9.70 15.04 -12.58
N LEU A 46 10.67 14.13 -12.76
CA LEU A 46 10.93 13.04 -11.83
C LEU A 46 11.24 13.56 -10.41
N ASP A 47 12.04 14.62 -10.29
CA ASP A 47 12.30 15.29 -9.00
C ASP A 47 10.99 15.81 -8.38
N ARG A 48 10.13 16.44 -9.18
CA ARG A 48 8.82 16.92 -8.73
C ARG A 48 7.89 15.79 -8.28
N TRP A 49 7.95 14.63 -8.94
CA TRP A 49 7.24 13.41 -8.54
C TRP A 49 7.78 12.88 -7.20
N GLN A 50 9.10 12.79 -7.05
CA GLN A 50 9.74 12.35 -5.81
C GLN A 50 9.35 13.26 -4.64
N GLU A 51 9.45 14.58 -4.82
CA GLU A 51 9.05 15.56 -3.80
C GLU A 51 7.58 15.39 -3.40
N TYR A 52 6.67 15.28 -4.38
CA TYR A 52 5.25 15.14 -4.10
C TYR A 52 4.92 13.88 -3.33
N TYR A 53 5.44 12.72 -3.73
CA TYR A 53 5.15 11.46 -3.05
C TYR A 53 5.87 11.36 -1.71
N SER A 54 7.06 11.97 -1.56
CA SER A 54 7.72 12.11 -0.27
C SER A 54 6.86 12.92 0.70
N GLU A 55 6.37 14.10 0.28
CA GLU A 55 5.45 14.89 1.09
C GLU A 55 4.15 14.14 1.37
N LEU A 56 3.53 13.52 0.36
CA LEU A 56 2.27 12.80 0.51
C LEU A 56 2.37 11.60 1.46
N LEU A 57 3.41 10.79 1.34
CA LEU A 57 3.54 9.54 2.10
C LEU A 57 4.10 9.78 3.51
N ASN A 58 4.98 10.77 3.68
CA ASN A 58 5.58 11.06 4.98
C ASN A 58 4.72 12.02 5.81
N ASN A 59 3.92 12.91 5.21
CA ASN A 59 3.02 13.80 5.96
C ASN A 59 1.70 13.11 6.36
N LEU A 60 1.46 11.86 5.93
CA LEU A 60 0.30 11.07 6.36
C LEU A 60 0.37 10.66 7.85
N GLU A 61 1.52 10.82 8.53
CA GLU A 61 1.61 10.55 9.97
C GLU A 61 0.75 11.52 10.81
N GLU A 62 0.55 12.76 10.35
CA GLU A 62 -0.25 13.78 11.06
C GLU A 62 -1.77 13.65 10.84
N GLU A 63 -2.23 13.14 9.70
CA GLU A 63 -3.68 13.02 9.39
C GLU A 63 -4.33 11.73 9.96
N VAL A 64 -3.55 10.86 10.60
CA VAL A 64 -4.03 9.63 11.23
C VAL A 64 -4.45 9.90 12.70
N GLU A 65 -5.05 11.06 12.98
CA GLU A 65 -5.91 11.25 14.17
C GLU A 65 -7.15 10.33 14.12
N GLY A 66 -7.48 9.80 12.94
CA GLY A 66 -8.58 8.84 12.76
C GLY A 66 -8.29 7.42 13.26
N ASP A 67 -7.06 7.12 13.68
CA ASP A 67 -6.64 5.78 14.07
C ASP A 67 -5.92 5.71 15.42
N GLU A 68 -5.94 6.79 16.21
CA GLU A 68 -5.49 6.74 17.61
C GLU A 68 -6.23 5.64 18.38
N LEU A 69 -7.51 5.40 18.08
CA LEU A 69 -8.24 4.29 18.69
C LEU A 69 -7.72 2.91 18.28
N GLN A 70 -7.23 2.68 17.05
CA GLN A 70 -6.63 1.39 16.70
C GLN A 70 -5.20 1.29 17.19
N ARG A 71 -4.39 2.36 17.17
CA ARG A 71 -3.05 2.37 17.78
C ARG A 71 -3.12 2.15 19.28
N ASN A 72 -3.97 2.89 20.00
CA ASN A 72 -4.17 2.72 21.44
C ASN A 72 -4.78 1.35 21.76
N HIS A 73 -5.66 0.81 20.90
CA HIS A 73 -6.16 -0.55 21.07
C HIS A 73 -5.06 -1.59 20.81
N HIS A 74 -4.18 -1.39 19.83
CA HIS A 74 -3.04 -2.27 19.52
C HIS A 74 -1.98 -2.20 20.62
N GLU A 75 -1.71 -1.02 21.18
CA GLU A 75 -0.82 -0.82 22.32
C GLU A 75 -1.42 -1.42 23.61
N GLN A 76 -2.72 -1.24 23.88
CA GLN A 76 -3.39 -1.88 25.02
C GLN A 76 -3.57 -3.39 24.85
N THR A 77 -3.75 -3.91 23.63
CA THR A 77 -3.72 -5.36 23.40
C THR A 77 -2.31 -5.90 23.57
N ALA A 78 -1.29 -5.25 23.02
CA ALA A 78 0.11 -5.61 23.23
C ALA A 78 0.51 -5.59 24.72
N GLN A 79 -0.04 -4.66 25.52
CA GLN A 79 0.24 -4.59 26.96
C GLN A 79 -0.52 -5.65 27.77
N ASN A 80 -1.72 -6.04 27.35
CA ASN A 80 -2.52 -7.12 27.96
C ASN A 80 -2.14 -8.53 27.47
N GLN A 81 -1.44 -8.65 26.34
CA GLN A 81 -0.94 -9.92 25.78
C GLN A 81 0.49 -10.26 26.20
N ARG A 82 1.17 -9.41 26.99
CA ARG A 82 2.52 -9.66 27.51
C ARG A 82 2.66 -10.90 28.42
N GLU A 83 1.58 -11.63 28.67
CA GLU A 83 1.62 -12.90 29.41
C GLU A 83 1.77 -14.14 28.50
N GLU A 84 1.63 -14.02 27.18
CA GLU A 84 1.94 -15.09 26.21
C GLU A 84 2.63 -14.50 24.96
N GLU A 85 3.90 -14.85 24.73
CA GLU A 85 4.58 -14.53 23.46
C GLU A 85 3.82 -15.18 22.29
N GLU A 86 3.24 -14.35 21.41
CA GLU A 86 2.58 -14.83 20.19
C GLU A 86 3.59 -15.63 19.34
N GLN A 87 3.21 -16.86 18.99
CA GLN A 87 4.05 -17.77 18.22
C GLN A 87 4.10 -17.34 16.75
N PRO A 88 5.22 -17.60 16.05
CA PRO A 88 5.29 -17.33 14.62
C PRO A 88 4.22 -18.12 13.85
N PRO A 89 3.69 -17.57 12.73
CA PRO A 89 2.67 -18.24 11.94
C PRO A 89 3.09 -19.64 11.50
N ASP A 90 2.20 -20.61 11.67
CA ASP A 90 2.49 -21.97 11.28
C ASP A 90 2.33 -22.17 9.75
N LYS A 91 2.75 -23.35 9.28
CA LYS A 91 2.65 -23.70 7.87
C LYS A 91 1.20 -23.67 7.37
N GLU A 92 0.23 -24.10 8.17
CA GLU A 92 -1.17 -24.19 7.78
C GLU A 92 -1.77 -22.80 7.57
N ASP A 93 -1.42 -21.85 8.42
CA ASP A 93 -1.81 -20.45 8.31
C ASP A 93 -1.25 -19.82 7.04
N ILE A 94 0.03 -20.05 6.74
CA ILE A 94 0.66 -19.60 5.49
C ILE A 94 -0.06 -20.20 4.28
N GLU A 95 -0.39 -21.49 4.31
CA GLU A 95 -1.14 -22.14 3.23
C GLU A 95 -2.54 -21.54 3.04
N LYS A 96 -3.25 -21.26 4.13
CA LYS A 96 -4.58 -20.62 4.09
C LYS A 96 -4.48 -19.22 3.49
N ILE A 97 -3.50 -18.43 3.88
CA ILE A 97 -3.27 -17.08 3.36
C ILE A 97 -2.99 -17.12 1.86
N ILE A 98 -2.08 -17.98 1.41
CA ILE A 98 -1.72 -18.10 0.00
C ILE A 98 -2.93 -18.53 -0.85
N LYS A 99 -3.75 -19.49 -0.37
CA LYS A 99 -4.99 -19.90 -1.05
C LYS A 99 -5.94 -18.71 -1.25
N ASN A 100 -5.97 -17.79 -0.30
CA ASN A 100 -6.84 -16.61 -0.30
C ASN A 100 -6.29 -15.41 -1.08
N PHE A 101 -5.10 -15.49 -1.69
CA PHE A 101 -4.60 -14.43 -2.56
C PHE A 101 -5.60 -14.12 -3.68
N LYS A 102 -5.66 -12.86 -4.12
CA LYS A 102 -6.52 -12.50 -5.26
C LYS A 102 -5.78 -12.81 -6.56
N ASN A 103 -6.47 -13.44 -7.50
CA ASN A 103 -5.95 -13.70 -8.83
C ASN A 103 -5.93 -12.43 -9.69
N ASN A 104 -5.15 -12.46 -10.77
CA ASN A 104 -4.99 -11.41 -11.77
C ASN A 104 -4.56 -10.08 -11.17
N LYS A 105 -3.71 -10.13 -10.15
CA LYS A 105 -3.00 -8.95 -9.64
C LYS A 105 -1.76 -8.72 -10.48
N SER A 106 -1.41 -7.45 -10.65
CA SER A 106 -0.16 -7.09 -11.30
C SER A 106 0.99 -7.70 -10.50
N PRO A 107 1.94 -8.38 -11.16
CA PRO A 107 3.15 -8.83 -10.49
C PRO A 107 3.95 -7.63 -9.98
N GLY A 108 4.76 -7.85 -8.94
CA GLY A 108 5.78 -6.88 -8.53
C GLY A 108 6.92 -6.77 -9.54
N ASN A 109 7.96 -6.01 -9.20
CA ASN A 109 9.15 -5.82 -10.05
C ASN A 109 9.78 -7.18 -10.46
N GLU A 110 9.77 -8.15 -9.55
CA GLU A 110 10.32 -9.49 -9.75
C GLU A 110 9.45 -10.40 -10.65
N GLY A 111 8.31 -9.92 -11.16
CA GLY A 111 7.46 -10.70 -12.08
C GLY A 111 6.63 -11.81 -11.41
N ILE A 112 6.74 -11.98 -10.09
CA ILE A 112 6.05 -13.04 -9.35
C ILE A 112 4.56 -12.71 -9.19
N THR A 113 3.68 -13.63 -9.59
CA THR A 113 2.22 -13.47 -9.50
C THR A 113 1.60 -14.23 -8.33
N SER A 114 0.39 -13.82 -7.92
CA SER A 114 -0.40 -14.56 -6.93
C SER A 114 -0.63 -16.03 -7.33
N GLU A 115 -0.81 -16.28 -8.62
CA GLU A 115 -1.04 -17.61 -9.18
C GLU A 115 0.18 -18.50 -8.98
N MET A 116 1.40 -17.98 -9.14
CA MET A 116 2.63 -18.74 -8.88
C MET A 116 2.66 -19.26 -7.45
N PHE A 117 2.25 -18.44 -6.46
CA PHE A 117 2.14 -18.90 -5.08
C PHE A 117 1.00 -19.92 -4.90
N LYS A 118 -0.13 -19.77 -5.59
CA LYS A 118 -1.24 -20.74 -5.44
C LYS A 118 -0.91 -22.11 -6.03
N TYR A 119 -0.21 -22.14 -7.16
CA TYR A 119 0.20 -23.36 -7.87
C TYR A 119 1.61 -23.82 -7.51
N ARG A 120 2.18 -23.30 -6.41
CA ARG A 120 3.53 -23.58 -5.95
C ARG A 120 3.76 -25.04 -5.59
N GLU A 121 5.03 -25.44 -5.64
CA GLU A 121 5.51 -26.67 -5.02
C GLU A 121 5.53 -26.57 -3.49
N LEU A 122 5.44 -27.72 -2.82
CA LEU A 122 5.44 -27.79 -1.35
C LEU A 122 6.71 -27.18 -0.73
N GLU A 123 7.82 -27.18 -1.45
CA GLU A 123 9.09 -26.63 -0.98
C GLU A 123 9.06 -25.10 -0.85
N LEU A 124 8.35 -24.40 -1.74
CA LEU A 124 8.21 -22.94 -1.65
C LEU A 124 7.48 -22.54 -0.36
N VAL A 125 6.48 -23.31 0.07
CA VAL A 125 5.74 -23.03 1.32
C VAL A 125 6.67 -23.08 2.52
N LYS A 126 7.56 -24.08 2.56
CA LYS A 126 8.52 -24.24 3.66
C LYS A 126 9.53 -23.09 3.67
N GLN A 127 10.02 -22.68 2.51
CA GLN A 127 10.94 -21.56 2.41
C GLN A 127 10.27 -20.25 2.86
N MET A 128 9.02 -20.01 2.48
CA MET A 128 8.25 -18.86 2.96
C MET A 128 8.04 -18.90 4.48
N GLN A 129 7.71 -20.06 5.03
CA GLN A 129 7.57 -20.23 6.48
C GLN A 129 8.85 -19.88 7.20
N LYS A 130 9.98 -20.43 6.75
CA LYS A 130 11.29 -20.16 7.34
C LYS A 130 11.62 -18.66 7.30
N LEU A 131 11.36 -17.99 6.17
CA LEU A 131 11.59 -16.55 6.04
C LEU A 131 10.71 -15.75 7.01
N ILE A 132 9.41 -16.08 7.12
CA ILE A 132 8.49 -15.39 8.03
C ILE A 132 8.91 -15.61 9.49
N GLU A 133 9.31 -16.82 9.84
CA GLU A 133 9.81 -17.17 11.18
C GLU A 133 11.11 -16.41 11.51
N GLU A 134 12.04 -16.31 10.56
CA GLU A 134 13.26 -15.52 10.72
C GLU A 134 12.94 -14.03 10.94
N ILE A 135 12.03 -13.44 10.16
CA ILE A 135 11.57 -12.06 10.33
C ILE A 135 10.90 -11.86 11.69
N TRP A 136 10.09 -12.83 12.14
CA TRP A 136 9.40 -12.79 13.43
C TRP A 136 10.39 -12.82 14.60
N ILE A 137 11.40 -13.69 14.55
CA ILE A 137 12.40 -13.84 15.63
C ILE A 137 13.38 -12.66 15.66
N GLN A 138 13.84 -12.20 14.49
CA GLN A 138 14.83 -11.12 14.41
C GLN A 138 14.21 -9.73 14.54
N GLU A 139 12.88 -9.63 14.40
CA GLU A 139 12.14 -8.37 14.32
C GLU A 139 12.71 -7.40 13.27
N GLN A 140 13.27 -7.94 12.19
CA GLN A 140 13.93 -7.18 11.13
C GLN A 140 13.26 -7.42 9.78
N MET A 141 12.79 -6.34 9.16
CA MET A 141 12.21 -6.37 7.83
C MET A 141 13.33 -6.42 6.76
N PRO A 142 13.21 -7.25 5.71
CA PRO A 142 14.15 -7.22 4.60
C PRO A 142 14.20 -5.84 3.95
N SER A 143 15.41 -5.34 3.66
CA SER A 143 15.62 -4.04 3.00
C SER A 143 14.88 -3.95 1.66
N GLU A 144 14.79 -5.06 0.94
CA GLU A 144 14.12 -5.20 -0.34
C GLU A 144 12.62 -4.92 -0.25
N TRP A 145 12.01 -5.06 0.94
CA TRP A 145 10.59 -4.76 1.16
C TRP A 145 10.34 -3.28 1.45
N THR A 146 11.41 -2.48 1.64
CA THR A 146 11.31 -1.03 1.84
C THR A 146 11.24 -0.24 0.53
N GLU A 147 11.52 -0.90 -0.60
CA GLU A 147 11.49 -0.29 -1.92
C GLU A 147 10.13 -0.52 -2.61
N ALA A 148 9.57 0.53 -3.21
CA ALA A 148 8.33 0.46 -3.96
C ALA A 148 8.38 1.28 -5.26
N THR A 149 7.93 0.68 -6.37
CA THR A 149 7.80 1.37 -7.65
C THR A 149 6.44 2.06 -7.75
N ILE A 150 6.44 3.39 -7.93
CA ILE A 150 5.23 4.17 -8.13
C ILE A 150 4.93 4.28 -9.62
N CYS A 151 3.88 3.61 -10.08
CA CYS A 151 3.39 3.67 -11.47
C CYS A 151 2.04 4.41 -11.54
N PRO A 152 2.01 5.67 -11.99
CA PRO A 152 0.77 6.42 -12.15
C PRO A 152 -0.08 5.84 -13.28
N ILE A 153 -1.34 5.51 -13.01
CA ILE A 153 -2.26 4.96 -14.01
C ILE A 153 -3.43 5.92 -14.19
N SER A 154 -3.49 6.59 -15.34
CA SER A 154 -4.64 7.40 -15.73
C SER A 154 -5.85 6.48 -16.01
N LYS A 155 -7.03 6.85 -15.50
CA LYS A 155 -8.24 6.02 -15.65
C LYS A 155 -8.80 6.11 -17.08
N LYS A 156 -9.32 5.01 -17.60
CA LYS A 156 -9.99 4.97 -18.91
C LYS A 156 -11.15 5.96 -18.96
N GLY A 157 -11.14 6.86 -19.96
CA GLY A 157 -12.10 7.96 -20.14
C GLY A 157 -11.55 9.34 -19.76
N ASP A 158 -10.34 9.39 -19.23
CA ASP A 158 -9.58 10.63 -19.00
C ASP A 158 -8.57 10.79 -20.15
N SER A 159 -9.07 11.04 -21.35
CA SER A 159 -8.26 11.30 -22.53
C SER A 159 -7.64 12.69 -22.42
N ILE A 160 -6.33 12.78 -22.12
CA ILE A 160 -5.54 14.01 -22.40
C ILE A 160 -5.05 14.02 -23.86
N SER A 161 -5.47 13.04 -24.69
CA SER A 161 -5.18 13.04 -26.12
C SER A 161 -6.09 14.00 -26.90
N LYS A 162 -5.89 15.31 -26.72
CA LYS A 162 -6.07 16.34 -27.76
C LYS A 162 -5.18 17.55 -27.44
N ILE A 163 -3.89 17.42 -27.72
CA ILE A 163 -3.09 18.57 -28.12
C ILE A 163 -2.58 18.21 -29.52
N GLY A 164 -3.33 18.66 -30.51
CA GLY A 164 -2.92 18.85 -31.89
C GLY A 164 -3.23 20.29 -32.25
#